data_AF-A0A4Y7MR48-F1
#
_entry.id   AF-A0A4Y7MR48-F1
#
_cell.length_a   1.000
_cell.length_b   1.000
_cell.length_c   1.000
_cell.angle_alpha   90.00
_cell.angle_beta   90.00
_cell.angle_gamma   90.00
#
_symmetry.space_group_name_H-M   'P 1'
#
loop_
_entity.id
_entity.type
_entity.pdbx_description
1 polymer ?
#
loop_
_entity_poly.entity_id
_entity_poly.type
_entity_poly.pdbx_seq_one_letter_code
_entity_poly.pdbx_strand_id
1 'polypeptide(L)'
;MVGKDYLLHLVFPNYPSHEGCTINLSYDLKCVIRNEKGFEEKILQGFNSVEELIDKLGNLIKDHHKRNLLCSNTEKPSVATNYSKVLAEIDAIGWEKLSSVNHDFTELKLKMYDSLNHQHILNVKFNNNVPEFFTEYPRNVNIEWQEDTSTLSEMYSLFCQEAEHYQDFWKAMEELDAGCWVLEPENPSRRDTYRKISIAPNVSLKIEVDPNHPYVFPSITWLGSETAVSKFREKILDRIEVWDNDLPINTNLERLLEISLPLKQTLDMGTENYEVTCCICYSERLNGEVPSRTCDNPNCGQSFHIFCLYEWLRSLIQTTRKQGNKVFGECPYCEQPISCNPPAS
;
A
#
# COMPACT_ATOMS: atom_id res chain seq x y z
N MET A 1 31.23 -9.61 20.14
CA MET A 1 31.07 -8.43 19.27
C MET A 1 30.13 -8.84 18.15
N VAL A 2 28.92 -8.31 18.14
CA VAL A 2 28.00 -8.51 17.01
C VAL A 2 28.59 -7.70 15.86
N GLY A 3 28.86 -8.35 14.72
CA GLY A 3 29.33 -7.65 13.52
C GLY A 3 28.24 -6.68 13.08
N LYS A 4 28.57 -5.39 12.91
CA LYS A 4 27.67 -4.41 12.32
C LYS A 4 27.93 -4.37 10.82
N ASP A 5 26.90 -4.63 10.04
CA ASP A 5 26.96 -4.55 8.58
C ASP A 5 26.68 -3.13 8.11
N TYR A 6 27.36 -2.70 7.06
CA TYR A 6 27.19 -1.39 6.44
C TYR A 6 26.87 -1.55 4.96
N LEU A 7 25.89 -0.78 4.48
CA LEU A 7 25.50 -0.78 3.07
C LEU A 7 26.30 0.28 2.30
N LEU A 8 26.88 -0.15 1.19
CA LEU A 8 27.65 0.64 0.23
C LEU A 8 27.16 0.29 -1.17
N HIS A 9 26.83 1.32 -1.96
CA HIS A 9 26.43 1.17 -3.37
C HIS A 9 27.39 1.97 -4.26
N LEU A 10 28.15 1.27 -5.09
CA LEU A 10 29.13 1.85 -6.02
C LEU A 10 28.59 1.73 -7.44
N VAL A 11 28.59 2.84 -8.18
CA VAL A 11 28.23 2.85 -9.60
C VAL A 11 29.44 3.27 -10.41
N PHE A 12 29.91 2.37 -11.28
CA PHE A 12 31.00 2.61 -12.22
C PHE A 12 30.44 2.65 -13.65
N PRO A 13 30.05 3.82 -14.18
CA PRO A 13 29.46 3.91 -15.52
C PRO A 13 30.44 3.50 -16.63
N ASN A 14 31.75 3.55 -16.37
CA ASN A 14 32.81 3.33 -17.35
C ASN A 14 33.79 2.20 -16.95
N TYR A 15 33.36 1.20 -16.17
CA TYR A 15 34.24 0.12 -15.69
C TYR A 15 34.99 -0.58 -16.85
N PRO A 16 36.32 -0.80 -16.76
CA PRO A 16 37.20 -0.76 -15.58
C PRO A 16 37.76 0.63 -15.23
N SER A 17 37.43 1.68 -15.98
CA SER A 17 37.77 3.06 -15.58
C SER A 17 36.92 3.49 -14.38
N HIS A 18 37.54 4.21 -13.45
CA HIS A 18 36.85 4.78 -12.28
C HIS A 18 36.31 6.21 -12.54
N GLU A 19 36.45 6.70 -13.76
CA GLU A 19 35.98 8.03 -14.15
C GLU A 19 34.46 8.13 -14.11
N GLY A 20 33.95 9.13 -13.37
CA GLY A 20 32.51 9.32 -13.16
C GLY A 20 31.89 8.37 -12.12
N CYS A 21 32.69 7.67 -11.32
CA CYS A 21 32.19 6.81 -10.24
C CYS A 21 31.32 7.59 -9.25
N THR A 22 30.18 7.01 -8.85
CA THR A 22 29.35 7.53 -7.75
C THR A 22 29.34 6.54 -6.58
N ILE A 23 29.54 7.09 -5.38
CA ILE A 23 29.63 6.33 -4.14
C ILE A 23 28.44 6.72 -3.27
N ASN A 24 27.51 5.80 -3.08
CA ASN A 24 26.34 5.99 -2.25
C ASN A 24 26.47 5.18 -0.96
N LEU A 25 26.46 5.90 0.16
CA LEU A 25 26.68 5.34 1.50
C LEU A 25 25.35 5.32 2.27
N SER A 26 25.12 4.25 3.04
CA SER A 26 24.06 4.23 4.05
C SER A 26 24.22 5.35 5.08
N TYR A 27 23.12 5.75 5.72
CA TYR A 27 23.12 6.82 6.72
C TYR A 27 24.17 6.58 7.83
N ASP A 28 24.17 5.38 8.39
CA ASP A 28 25.12 4.96 9.43
C ASP A 28 26.58 5.10 8.99
N LEU A 29 26.89 4.69 7.75
CA LEU A 29 28.24 4.79 7.21
C LEU A 29 28.61 6.26 6.93
N LYS A 30 27.66 7.10 6.48
CA LYS A 30 27.86 8.55 6.34
C LYS A 30 28.18 9.22 7.68
N CYS A 31 27.55 8.79 8.77
CA CYS A 31 27.83 9.32 10.11
C CYS A 31 29.24 8.97 10.59
N VAL A 32 29.66 7.71 10.42
CA VAL A 32 31.04 7.25 10.71
C VAL A 32 32.07 8.11 9.97
N ILE A 33 31.77 8.41 8.71
CA ILE A 33 32.62 9.14 7.78
C ILE A 33 32.68 10.64 8.06
N ARG A 34 31.54 11.29 8.37
CA ARG A 34 31.46 12.74 8.63
C ARG A 34 32.30 13.18 9.84
N ASN A 35 32.51 12.27 10.79
CA ASN A 35 33.34 12.52 11.97
C ASN A 35 34.85 12.59 11.65
N GLU A 36 35.28 12.20 10.44
CA GLU A 36 36.65 12.34 9.95
C GLU A 36 36.80 13.60 9.07
N LYS A 37 37.49 14.62 9.58
CA LYS A 37 37.82 15.82 8.80
C LYS A 37 38.65 15.45 7.56
N GLY A 38 38.22 15.91 6.37
CA GLY A 38 38.92 15.71 5.10
C GLY A 38 38.68 14.34 4.44
N PHE A 39 37.65 13.59 4.85
CA PHE A 39 37.32 12.31 4.25
C PHE A 39 36.94 12.42 2.76
N GLU A 40 36.06 13.37 2.41
CA GLU A 40 35.62 13.56 1.03
C GLU A 40 36.81 13.88 0.12
N GLU A 41 37.75 14.70 0.60
CA GLU A 41 39.00 15.01 -0.10
C GLU A 41 39.94 13.80 -0.24
N LYS A 42 40.00 12.90 0.76
CA LYS A 42 40.85 11.70 0.75
C LYS A 42 40.31 10.54 -0.10
N ILE A 43 38.99 10.42 -0.26
CA ILE A 43 38.39 9.43 -1.19
C ILE A 43 38.43 9.93 -2.64
N LEU A 44 38.26 11.25 -2.85
CA LEU A 44 38.34 11.87 -4.17
C LEU A 44 39.78 12.00 -4.69
N GLN A 45 40.80 11.86 -3.83
CA GLN A 45 42.16 11.56 -4.25
C GLN A 45 42.22 10.11 -4.77
N GLY A 46 41.87 9.96 -6.05
CA GLY A 46 41.78 8.74 -6.86
C GLY A 46 42.31 7.44 -6.23
N PHE A 47 41.43 6.45 -6.12
CA PHE A 47 41.80 5.07 -5.82
C PHE A 47 42.14 4.31 -7.11
N ASN A 48 43.15 3.42 -7.04
CA ASN A 48 43.64 2.69 -8.21
C ASN A 48 42.89 1.36 -8.43
N SER A 49 42.14 0.88 -7.43
CA SER A 49 41.26 -0.30 -7.54
C SER A 49 40.09 -0.20 -6.58
N VAL A 50 39.00 -0.95 -6.87
CA VAL A 50 37.87 -1.10 -5.95
C VAL A 50 38.32 -1.73 -4.63
N GLU A 51 39.27 -2.65 -4.67
CA GLU A 51 39.86 -3.27 -3.47
C GLU A 51 40.51 -2.22 -2.55
N GLU A 52 41.28 -1.28 -3.12
CA GLU A 52 41.91 -0.20 -2.36
C GLU A 52 40.86 0.71 -1.69
N LEU A 53 39.73 0.96 -2.37
CA LEU A 53 38.61 1.74 -1.82
C LEU A 53 37.95 1.01 -0.64
N ILE A 54 37.68 -0.29 -0.79
CA ILE A 54 37.07 -1.11 0.27
C ILE A 54 38.01 -1.22 1.48
N ASP A 55 39.31 -1.40 1.28
CA ASP A 55 40.29 -1.46 2.37
C ASP A 55 40.39 -0.13 3.13
N LYS A 56 40.39 1.01 2.42
CA LYS A 56 40.37 2.34 3.05
C LYS A 56 39.11 2.54 3.90
N LEU A 57 37.94 2.19 3.37
CA LEU A 57 36.67 2.25 4.11
C LEU A 57 36.68 1.32 5.32
N GLY A 58 37.17 0.10 5.16
CA GLY A 58 37.26 -0.89 6.24
C GLY A 58 38.17 -0.43 7.38
N ASN A 59 39.30 0.21 7.09
CA ASN A 59 40.20 0.76 8.10
C ASN A 59 39.57 1.94 8.86
N LEU A 60 38.84 2.82 8.17
CA LEU A 60 38.15 3.95 8.80
C LEU A 60 37.03 3.50 9.73
N ILE A 61 36.24 2.50 9.32
CA ILE A 61 35.22 1.91 10.18
C ILE A 61 35.88 1.31 11.43
N LYS A 62 36.99 0.57 11.28
CA LYS A 62 37.73 0.01 12.42
C LYS A 62 38.28 1.09 13.37
N ASP A 63 38.83 2.18 12.84
CA ASP A 63 39.37 3.27 13.64
C ASP A 63 38.28 4.06 14.37
N HIS A 64 37.13 4.30 13.72
CA HIS A 64 35.97 4.90 14.35
C HIS A 64 35.46 4.05 15.52
N HIS A 65 35.32 2.73 15.32
CA HIS A 65 34.93 1.82 16.41
C HIS A 65 35.94 1.82 17.55
N LYS A 66 37.25 1.86 17.27
CA LYS A 66 38.28 1.98 18.31
C LYS A 66 38.18 3.29 19.10
N ARG A 67 37.92 4.42 18.43
CA ARG A 67 37.77 5.73 19.09
C ARG A 67 36.48 5.82 19.90
N ASN A 68 35.37 5.28 19.40
CA ASN A 68 34.10 5.27 20.13
C ASN A 68 34.10 4.30 21.33
N LEU A 69 34.93 3.23 21.32
CA LEU A 69 35.16 2.42 22.52
C LEU A 69 35.95 3.16 23.61
N LEU A 70 36.78 4.13 23.26
CA LEU A 70 37.56 4.95 24.21
C LEU A 70 36.81 6.21 24.67
N CYS A 71 35.83 6.67 23.88
CA CYS A 71 34.98 7.84 24.16
C CYS A 71 33.53 7.44 24.46
N SER A 72 33.30 6.47 25.35
CA SER A 72 31.99 6.33 25.99
C SER A 72 31.84 7.43 27.05
N ASN A 73 31.49 8.63 26.60
CA ASN A 73 30.84 9.72 27.35
C ASN A 73 31.13 11.05 26.64
N THR A 74 30.38 11.35 25.57
CA THR A 74 29.88 12.69 25.17
C THR A 74 29.59 12.71 23.67
N GLU A 75 28.54 12.02 23.24
CA GLU A 75 27.78 12.45 22.06
C GLU A 75 26.46 12.98 22.62
N LYS A 76 26.25 14.30 22.52
CA LYS A 76 24.94 14.88 22.78
C LYS A 76 23.98 14.30 21.74
N PRO A 77 22.86 13.66 22.12
CA PRO A 77 21.86 13.24 21.17
C PRO A 77 21.31 14.50 20.47
N SER A 78 21.23 14.46 19.14
CA SER A 78 20.36 15.35 18.39
C SER A 78 18.94 15.17 18.93
N VAL A 79 18.40 16.23 19.55
CA VAL A 79 17.09 16.30 20.20
C VAL A 79 16.82 15.09 21.11
N ALA A 80 17.17 15.20 22.39
CA ALA A 80 16.71 14.23 23.37
C ALA A 80 15.18 14.28 23.41
N THR A 81 14.50 13.40 22.67
CA THR A 81 13.09 13.08 22.90
C THR A 81 12.98 12.81 24.39
N ASN A 82 12.22 13.65 25.08
CA ASN A 82 12.15 13.58 26.53
C ASN A 82 11.30 12.36 26.90
N TYR A 83 11.93 11.19 26.91
CA TYR A 83 11.26 9.91 27.12
C TYR A 83 10.51 9.87 28.46
N SER A 84 10.88 10.69 29.45
CA SER A 84 10.11 10.79 30.69
C SER A 84 8.73 11.41 30.46
N LYS A 85 8.57 12.35 29.50
CA LYS A 85 7.25 12.86 29.09
C LYS A 85 6.43 11.76 28.44
N VAL A 86 7.01 11.03 27.49
CA VAL A 86 6.32 9.93 26.79
C VAL A 86 5.88 8.82 27.77
N LEU A 87 6.75 8.45 28.71
CA LEU A 87 6.42 7.46 29.75
C LEU A 87 5.30 7.95 30.68
N ALA A 88 5.31 9.24 31.06
CA ALA A 88 4.23 9.82 31.85
C ALA A 88 2.89 9.85 31.09
N GLU A 89 2.93 10.09 29.77
CA GLU A 89 1.73 10.05 28.93
C GLU A 89 1.21 8.61 28.74
N ILE A 90 2.09 7.61 28.60
CA ILE A 90 1.69 6.19 28.62
C ILE A 90 1.04 5.83 29.96
N ASP A 91 1.60 6.30 31.08
CA ASP A 91 1.03 6.08 32.41
C ASP A 91 -0.37 6.70 32.55
N ALA A 92 -0.56 7.90 32.00
CA ALA A 92 -1.85 8.58 31.96
C ALA A 92 -2.90 7.85 31.08
N ILE A 93 -2.46 7.24 29.97
CA ILE A 93 -3.33 6.46 29.07
C ILE A 93 -3.66 5.09 29.66
N GLY A 94 -2.71 4.47 30.36
CA GLY A 94 -2.79 3.11 30.90
C GLY A 94 -1.84 2.15 30.17
N TRP A 95 -0.98 1.47 30.93
CA TRP A 95 0.01 0.52 30.42
C TRP A 95 -0.61 -0.68 29.70
N GLU A 96 -1.84 -1.06 30.04
CA GLU A 96 -2.59 -2.13 29.38
C GLU A 96 -2.98 -1.80 27.93
N LYS A 97 -2.95 -0.52 27.57
CA LYS A 97 -3.16 -0.03 26.20
C LYS A 97 -1.88 -0.09 25.38
N LEU A 98 -0.70 -0.22 26.00
CA LEU A 98 0.55 -0.36 25.26
C LEU A 98 0.66 -1.78 24.68
N SER A 99 0.70 -1.86 23.36
CA SER A 99 0.83 -3.14 22.64
C SER A 99 2.28 -3.53 22.41
N SER A 100 3.13 -2.58 22.01
CA SER A 100 4.55 -2.82 21.75
C SER A 100 5.32 -1.51 21.65
N VAL A 101 6.63 -1.58 21.85
CA VAL A 101 7.59 -0.50 21.58
C VAL A 101 8.77 -1.10 20.81
N ASN A 102 9.39 -0.31 19.93
CA ASN A 102 10.62 -0.73 19.26
C ASN A 102 11.86 -0.59 20.17
N HIS A 103 13.00 -1.12 19.70
CA HIS A 103 14.22 -1.27 20.49
C HIS A 103 14.90 0.05 20.91
N ASP A 104 14.67 1.11 20.16
CA ASP A 104 15.23 2.46 20.34
C ASP A 104 14.19 3.46 20.89
N PHE A 105 12.98 3.00 21.21
CA PHE A 105 11.88 3.81 21.76
C PHE A 105 11.45 4.98 20.85
N THR A 106 11.72 4.86 19.54
CA THR A 106 11.30 5.83 18.53
C THR A 106 9.92 5.53 17.96
N GLU A 107 9.40 4.31 18.16
CA GLU A 107 8.05 3.92 17.75
C GLU A 107 7.33 3.12 18.84
N LEU A 108 6.09 3.49 19.12
CA LEU A 108 5.20 2.73 20.00
C LEU A 108 3.86 2.42 19.33
N LYS A 109 3.20 1.38 19.83
CA LYS A 109 1.87 0.96 19.38
C LYS A 109 0.92 0.92 20.56
N LEU A 110 -0.15 1.71 20.49
CA LEU A 110 -1.25 1.68 21.46
C LEU A 110 -2.43 0.93 20.85
N LYS A 111 -3.10 0.12 21.67
CA LYS A 111 -4.30 -0.64 21.27
C LYS A 111 -5.55 -0.10 21.96
N MET A 112 -6.67 -0.26 21.29
CA MET A 112 -8.00 -0.08 21.88
C MET A 112 -8.95 -1.15 21.33
N TYR A 113 -10.08 -1.36 22.00
CA TYR A 113 -11.16 -2.21 21.52
C TYR A 113 -12.42 -1.33 21.39
N ASP A 114 -13.08 -1.40 20.24
CA ASP A 114 -14.32 -0.66 20.01
C ASP A 114 -15.52 -1.33 20.69
N SER A 115 -16.70 -0.71 20.54
CA SER A 115 -17.97 -1.23 21.06
C SER A 115 -18.37 -2.62 20.53
N LEU A 116 -17.83 -3.05 19.40
CA LEU A 116 -18.01 -4.39 18.83
C LEU A 116 -16.85 -5.35 19.16
N ASN A 117 -15.94 -4.93 20.05
CA ASN A 117 -14.78 -5.69 20.51
C ASN A 117 -13.75 -6.00 19.40
N HIS A 118 -13.69 -5.15 18.38
CA HIS A 118 -12.61 -5.19 17.40
C HIS A 118 -11.40 -4.43 17.92
N GLN A 119 -10.21 -5.01 17.75
CA GLN A 119 -8.97 -4.39 18.15
C GLN A 119 -8.48 -3.40 17.09
N HIS A 120 -8.13 -2.19 17.53
CA HIS A 120 -7.53 -1.16 16.69
C HIS A 120 -6.15 -0.77 17.23
N ILE A 121 -5.22 -0.41 16.32
CA ILE A 121 -3.84 -0.04 16.67
C ILE A 121 -3.53 1.38 16.19
N LEU A 122 -3.07 2.22 17.12
CA LEU A 122 -2.44 3.50 16.87
C LEU A 122 -0.93 3.32 16.91
N ASN A 123 -0.25 3.49 15.78
CA ASN A 123 1.20 3.53 15.72
C ASN A 123 1.66 4.99 15.84
N VAL A 124 2.63 5.23 16.70
CA VAL A 124 3.19 6.56 16.98
C VAL A 124 4.68 6.53 16.73
N LYS A 125 5.20 7.45 15.92
CA LYS A 125 6.63 7.57 15.64
C LYS A 125 7.17 8.93 16.08
N PHE A 126 8.30 8.93 16.79
CA PHE A 126 8.95 10.11 17.37
C PHE A 126 10.20 10.53 16.57
N ASN A 127 10.11 10.49 15.24
CA ASN A 127 11.27 10.71 14.36
C ASN A 127 11.76 12.17 14.35
N ASN A 128 10.87 13.12 14.65
CA ASN A 128 11.12 14.55 14.64
C ASN A 128 10.45 15.22 15.87
N ASN A 129 10.50 16.54 15.98
CA ASN A 129 9.79 17.28 17.05
C ASN A 129 8.26 17.05 17.05
N VAL A 130 7.71 16.71 15.88
CA VAL A 130 6.29 16.40 15.70
C VAL A 130 6.15 14.88 15.55
N PRO A 131 5.41 14.21 16.45
CA PRO A 131 5.11 12.79 16.31
C PRO A 131 4.23 12.51 15.09
N GLU A 132 4.49 11.39 14.42
CA GLU A 132 3.65 10.89 13.33
C GLU A 132 2.71 9.80 13.86
N PHE A 133 1.43 9.88 13.47
CA PHE A 133 0.38 8.97 13.91
C PHE A 133 -0.15 8.18 12.72
N PHE A 134 -0.21 6.86 12.84
CA PHE A 134 -0.73 5.98 11.80
C PHE A 134 -1.77 5.02 12.38
N THR A 135 -2.93 4.97 11.73
CA THR A 135 -4.02 4.05 12.05
C THR A 135 -4.43 3.29 10.79
N GLU A 136 -5.19 2.20 10.98
CA GLU A 136 -5.82 1.46 9.88
C GLU A 136 -7.26 1.93 9.65
N TYR A 137 -7.50 3.23 9.79
CA TYR A 137 -8.83 3.81 9.59
C TYR A 137 -9.09 4.17 8.13
N PRO A 138 -10.37 4.23 7.72
CA PRO A 138 -10.76 4.51 6.33
C PRO A 138 -10.28 5.86 5.79
N ARG A 139 -10.13 6.84 6.69
CA ARG A 139 -9.65 8.18 6.37
C ARG A 139 -8.49 8.54 7.30
N ASN A 140 -7.60 9.39 6.81
CA ASN A 140 -6.55 9.95 7.65
C ASN A 140 -7.19 10.85 8.70
N VAL A 141 -6.86 10.60 9.96
CA VAL A 141 -7.20 11.50 11.05
C VAL A 141 -6.23 12.68 10.97
N ASN A 142 -6.72 13.85 10.54
CA ASN A 142 -5.92 15.07 10.52
C ASN A 142 -5.77 15.57 11.95
N ILE A 143 -4.60 15.32 12.53
CA ILE A 143 -4.26 15.77 13.87
C ILE A 143 -3.37 17.00 13.76
N GLU A 144 -3.85 18.13 14.26
CA GLU A 144 -3.02 19.32 14.45
C GLU A 144 -2.21 19.16 15.75
N TRP A 145 -0.97 18.69 15.63
CA TRP A 145 -0.05 18.62 16.75
C TRP A 145 0.55 20.01 17.02
N GLN A 146 0.33 20.50 18.24
CA GLN A 146 0.93 21.73 18.73
C GLN A 146 2.02 21.38 19.74
N GLU A 147 3.25 21.80 19.45
CA GLU A 147 4.37 21.63 20.38
C GLU A 147 4.02 22.25 21.75
N ASP A 148 4.30 21.51 22.83
CA ASP A 148 4.07 21.86 24.24
C ASP A 148 2.62 21.95 24.74
N THR A 149 1.60 21.90 23.87
CA THR A 149 0.18 21.88 24.29
C THR A 149 -0.52 20.56 24.02
N SER A 150 -0.20 19.89 22.92
CA SER A 150 -0.77 18.59 22.59
C SER A 150 -0.16 17.46 23.43
N THR A 151 -0.98 16.50 23.81
CA THR A 151 -0.54 15.29 24.53
C THR A 151 -0.90 14.01 23.78
N LEU A 152 -0.12 12.94 23.95
CA LEU A 152 -0.45 11.62 23.40
C LEU A 152 -1.79 11.09 23.95
N SER A 153 -2.16 11.47 25.18
CA SER A 153 -3.44 11.07 25.79
C SER A 153 -4.65 11.67 25.05
N GLU A 154 -4.56 12.92 24.60
CA GLU A 154 -5.59 13.53 23.74
C GLU A 154 -5.66 12.81 22.40
N MET A 155 -4.52 12.48 21.81
CA MET A 155 -4.46 11.78 20.52
C MET A 155 -5.00 10.35 20.60
N TYR A 156 -4.72 9.66 21.70
CA TYR A 156 -5.31 8.37 21.98
C TYR A 156 -6.83 8.47 22.18
N SER A 157 -7.31 9.51 22.85
CA SER A 157 -8.75 9.75 23.04
C SER A 157 -9.45 10.02 21.70
N LEU A 158 -8.85 10.84 20.83
CA LEU A 158 -9.36 11.09 19.48
C LEU A 158 -9.36 9.80 18.64
N PHE A 159 -8.27 9.03 18.70
CA PHE A 159 -8.18 7.73 18.05
C PHE A 159 -9.30 6.76 18.46
N CYS A 160 -9.64 6.72 19.75
CA CYS A 160 -10.75 5.93 20.25
C CYS A 160 -12.11 6.46 19.76
N GLN A 161 -12.32 7.77 19.76
CA GLN A 161 -13.58 8.38 19.29
C GLN A 161 -13.81 8.15 17.80
N GLU A 162 -12.76 8.29 16.98
CA GLU A 162 -12.84 8.01 15.54
C GLU A 162 -13.20 6.55 15.25
N ALA A 163 -12.76 5.60 16.08
CA ALA A 163 -13.14 4.19 15.95
C ALA A 163 -14.65 3.99 16.05
N GLU A 164 -15.30 4.69 16.98
CA GLU A 164 -16.74 4.61 17.19
C GLU A 164 -17.53 5.29 16.06
N HIS A 165 -16.92 6.27 15.37
CA HIS A 165 -17.54 6.93 14.22
C HIS A 165 -17.62 6.04 12.98
N TYR A 166 -16.70 5.08 12.82
CA TYR A 166 -16.66 4.17 11.66
C TYR A 166 -17.42 2.85 11.84
N GLN A 167 -18.19 2.68 12.94
CA GLN A 167 -18.91 1.42 13.20
C GLN A 167 -19.90 1.06 12.08
N ASP A 168 -20.70 2.03 11.62
CA ASP A 168 -21.65 1.79 10.53
C ASP A 168 -20.96 1.45 9.21
N PHE A 169 -19.79 2.04 8.96
CA PHE A 169 -18.99 1.73 7.78
C PHE A 169 -18.46 0.30 7.84
N TRP A 170 -17.83 -0.10 8.93
CA TRP A 170 -17.31 -1.46 9.05
C TRP A 170 -18.41 -2.50 8.99
N LYS A 171 -19.57 -2.24 9.59
CA LYS A 171 -20.75 -3.08 9.45
C LYS A 171 -21.17 -3.22 7.99
N ALA A 172 -21.30 -2.12 7.25
CA ALA A 172 -21.70 -2.16 5.84
C ALA A 172 -20.70 -2.94 4.97
N MET A 173 -19.39 -2.81 5.24
CA MET A 173 -18.36 -3.55 4.54
C MET A 173 -18.38 -5.04 4.90
N GLU A 174 -18.59 -5.40 6.16
CA GLU A 174 -18.73 -6.79 6.62
C GLU A 174 -19.97 -7.47 6.02
N GLU A 175 -21.10 -6.74 5.93
CA GLU A 175 -22.31 -7.21 5.25
C GLU A 175 -22.09 -7.42 3.75
N LEU A 176 -21.39 -6.50 3.08
CA LEU A 176 -21.01 -6.63 1.68
C LEU A 176 -20.09 -7.85 1.46
N ASP A 177 -19.07 -8.00 2.29
CA ASP A 177 -18.08 -9.08 2.21
C ASP A 177 -18.73 -10.46 2.44
N ALA A 178 -19.72 -10.54 3.33
CA ALA A 178 -20.50 -11.75 3.56
C ALA A 178 -21.52 -12.03 2.43
N GLY A 179 -22.02 -10.99 1.78
CA GLY A 179 -23.11 -11.04 0.81
C GLY A 179 -22.69 -11.20 -0.65
N CYS A 180 -21.40 -11.21 -0.97
CA CYS A 180 -20.93 -11.35 -2.35
C CYS A 180 -19.50 -11.93 -2.46
N TRP A 181 -19.09 -12.26 -3.67
CA TRP A 181 -17.73 -12.69 -3.97
C TRP A 181 -16.83 -11.48 -4.21
N VAL A 182 -16.08 -11.10 -3.17
CA VAL A 182 -15.01 -10.11 -3.22
C VAL A 182 -13.78 -10.66 -3.94
N LEU A 183 -13.36 -9.97 -5.00
CA LEU A 183 -12.15 -10.23 -5.78
C LEU A 183 -10.97 -9.41 -5.24
N GLU A 184 -11.18 -8.15 -4.90
CA GLU A 184 -10.13 -7.25 -4.39
C GLU A 184 -10.68 -6.27 -3.34
N PRO A 185 -9.89 -5.95 -2.29
CA PRO A 185 -8.65 -6.63 -1.90
C PRO A 185 -8.93 -8.08 -1.46
N GLU A 186 -7.93 -8.95 -1.57
CA GLU A 186 -8.08 -10.37 -1.21
C GLU A 186 -8.33 -10.58 0.29
N ASN A 187 -7.61 -9.80 1.10
CA ASN A 187 -7.74 -9.76 2.55
C ASN A 187 -8.05 -8.32 2.94
N PRO A 188 -9.33 -7.91 2.89
CA PRO A 188 -9.67 -6.54 3.20
C PRO A 188 -9.32 -6.15 4.63
N SER A 189 -8.78 -4.95 4.77
CA SER A 189 -8.47 -4.33 6.04
C SER A 189 -9.49 -3.24 6.38
N ARG A 190 -9.50 -2.78 7.63
CA ARG A 190 -10.45 -1.75 8.12
C ARG A 190 -10.27 -0.37 7.49
N ARG A 191 -9.17 -0.14 6.76
CA ARG A 191 -8.90 1.07 5.96
C ARG A 191 -9.43 0.98 4.54
N ASP A 192 -9.73 -0.21 4.03
CA ASP A 192 -10.08 -0.40 2.63
C ASP A 192 -11.53 0.01 2.38
N THR A 193 -11.70 1.17 1.75
CA THR A 193 -13.00 1.78 1.42
C THR A 193 -13.62 1.28 0.13
N TYR A 194 -12.98 0.31 -0.54
CA TYR A 194 -13.48 -0.23 -1.79
C TYR A 194 -13.55 -1.75 -1.77
N ARG A 195 -14.43 -2.29 -2.62
CA ARG A 195 -14.46 -3.71 -2.98
C ARG A 195 -14.61 -3.84 -4.49
N LYS A 196 -13.83 -4.71 -5.10
CA LYS A 196 -14.11 -5.22 -6.44
C LYS A 196 -14.82 -6.56 -6.28
N ILE A 197 -16.04 -6.66 -6.77
CA ILE A 197 -16.89 -7.84 -6.60
C ILE A 197 -17.17 -8.50 -7.95
N SER A 198 -17.35 -9.82 -7.94
CA SER A 198 -17.78 -10.58 -9.12
C SER A 198 -19.28 -10.35 -9.39
N ILE A 199 -19.64 -10.08 -10.64
CA ILE A 199 -21.04 -9.90 -11.07
C ILE A 199 -21.47 -11.05 -11.99
N ALA A 200 -20.61 -11.39 -12.95
CA ALA A 200 -20.81 -12.46 -13.92
C ALA A 200 -19.44 -12.92 -14.45
N PRO A 201 -19.35 -14.02 -15.23
CA PRO A 201 -18.09 -14.39 -15.88
C PRO A 201 -17.51 -13.21 -16.68
N ASN A 202 -16.24 -12.88 -16.41
CA ASN A 202 -15.51 -11.74 -17.00
C ASN A 202 -16.17 -10.35 -16.80
N VAL A 203 -17.06 -10.20 -15.81
CA VAL A 203 -17.64 -8.91 -15.41
C VAL A 203 -17.51 -8.73 -13.90
N SER A 204 -16.86 -7.64 -13.50
CA SER A 204 -16.74 -7.24 -12.11
C SER A 204 -17.12 -5.79 -11.91
N LEU A 205 -17.49 -5.46 -10.67
CA LEU A 205 -17.88 -4.12 -10.26
C LEU A 205 -16.96 -3.67 -9.15
N LYS A 206 -16.22 -2.58 -9.35
CA LYS A 206 -15.54 -1.88 -8.27
C LYS A 206 -16.52 -0.91 -7.62
N ILE A 207 -16.60 -0.97 -6.31
CA ILE A 207 -17.47 -0.17 -5.45
C ILE A 207 -16.58 0.58 -4.48
N GLU A 208 -16.73 1.89 -4.40
CA GLU A 208 -16.05 2.77 -3.45
C GLU A 208 -17.10 3.37 -2.51
N VAL A 209 -17.03 2.99 -1.24
CA VAL A 209 -17.98 3.33 -0.18
C VAL A 209 -17.46 4.54 0.60
N ASP A 210 -18.32 5.53 0.83
CA ASP A 210 -17.99 6.65 1.70
C ASP A 210 -18.03 6.19 3.18
N PRO A 211 -16.91 6.26 3.93
CA PRO A 211 -16.89 5.86 5.34
C PRO A 211 -17.83 6.63 6.27
N ASN A 212 -18.22 7.86 5.90
CA ASN A 212 -19.16 8.64 6.70
C ASN A 212 -20.61 8.32 6.36
N HIS A 213 -20.88 7.85 5.13
CA HIS A 213 -22.23 7.64 4.59
C HIS A 213 -22.31 6.28 3.87
N PRO A 214 -22.06 5.15 4.58
CA PRO A 214 -21.75 3.88 3.95
C PRO A 214 -22.91 3.23 3.18
N TYR A 215 -24.15 3.58 3.49
CA TYR A 215 -25.34 3.03 2.82
C TYR A 215 -25.88 3.91 1.69
N VAL A 216 -25.29 5.09 1.44
CA VAL A 216 -25.62 5.91 0.26
C VAL A 216 -25.08 5.22 -0.99
N PHE A 217 -25.76 5.40 -2.13
CA PHE A 217 -25.32 4.83 -3.40
C PHE A 217 -23.83 5.13 -3.65
N PRO A 218 -22.97 4.10 -3.75
CA PRO A 218 -21.52 4.27 -3.78
C PRO A 218 -21.04 4.71 -5.17
N SER A 219 -19.79 5.17 -5.24
CA SER A 219 -19.10 5.34 -6.53
C SER A 219 -18.82 3.96 -7.10
N ILE A 220 -19.20 3.72 -8.37
CA ILE A 220 -19.05 2.43 -9.02
C ILE A 220 -18.25 2.53 -10.32
N THR A 221 -17.44 1.52 -10.59
CA THR A 221 -16.69 1.37 -11.84
C THR A 221 -16.85 -0.05 -12.37
N TRP A 222 -17.36 -0.17 -13.59
CA TRP A 222 -17.52 -1.46 -14.26
C TRP A 222 -16.20 -1.93 -14.90
N LEU A 223 -15.90 -3.23 -14.79
CA LEU A 223 -14.77 -3.86 -15.45
C LEU A 223 -15.23 -5.11 -16.21
N GLY A 224 -14.88 -5.17 -17.49
CA GLY A 224 -15.26 -6.23 -18.42
C GLY A 224 -15.22 -5.72 -19.87
N SER A 225 -15.66 -6.53 -20.83
CA SER A 225 -15.90 -6.05 -22.19
C SER A 225 -17.12 -5.13 -22.21
N GLU A 226 -17.12 -4.11 -23.07
CA GLU A 226 -18.22 -3.15 -23.14
C GLU A 226 -19.57 -3.82 -23.45
N THR A 227 -19.55 -4.86 -24.29
CA THR A 227 -20.74 -5.65 -24.63
C THR A 227 -21.30 -6.45 -23.44
N ALA A 228 -20.45 -6.92 -22.54
CA ALA A 228 -20.88 -7.66 -21.35
C ALA A 228 -21.37 -6.73 -20.23
N VAL A 229 -20.76 -5.55 -20.13
CA VAL A 229 -21.05 -4.54 -19.09
C VAL A 229 -22.30 -3.72 -19.40
N SER A 230 -22.55 -3.36 -20.67
CA SER A 230 -23.60 -2.40 -21.06
C SER A 230 -24.97 -2.72 -20.46
N LYS A 231 -25.39 -3.99 -20.53
CA LYS A 231 -26.66 -4.48 -19.98
C LYS A 231 -26.83 -4.22 -18.47
N PHE A 232 -25.74 -4.28 -17.70
CA PHE A 232 -25.79 -4.05 -16.26
C PHE A 232 -25.74 -2.57 -15.93
N ARG A 233 -24.98 -1.81 -16.73
CA ARG A 233 -24.92 -0.35 -16.61
C ARG A 233 -26.28 0.29 -16.86
N GLU A 234 -26.98 -0.14 -17.91
CA GLU A 234 -28.34 0.31 -18.24
C GLU A 234 -29.32 0.03 -17.09
N LYS A 235 -29.28 -1.18 -16.51
CA LYS A 235 -30.13 -1.54 -15.36
C LYS A 235 -29.95 -0.63 -14.15
N ILE A 236 -28.71 -0.26 -13.81
CA ILE A 236 -28.47 0.67 -12.69
C ILE A 236 -29.02 2.05 -13.03
N LEU A 237 -28.80 2.55 -14.25
CA LEU A 237 -29.26 3.88 -14.65
C LEU A 237 -30.79 3.99 -14.66
N ASP A 238 -31.47 2.94 -15.09
CA ASP A 238 -32.94 2.93 -15.23
C ASP A 238 -33.67 2.76 -13.90
N ARG A 239 -32.98 2.32 -12.83
CA ARG A 239 -33.61 1.86 -11.59
C ARG A 239 -32.93 2.39 -10.33
N ILE A 240 -32.10 3.41 -10.45
CA ILE A 240 -31.31 3.97 -9.35
C ILE A 240 -32.18 4.38 -8.15
N GLU A 241 -33.42 4.78 -8.41
CA GLU A 241 -34.44 5.15 -7.41
C GLU A 241 -34.90 3.99 -6.52
N VAL A 242 -34.58 2.74 -6.88
CA VAL A 242 -34.86 1.56 -6.06
C VAL A 242 -33.86 1.44 -4.90
N TRP A 243 -32.74 2.17 -4.96
CA TRP A 243 -31.74 2.17 -3.89
C TRP A 243 -32.35 2.67 -2.57
N ASP A 244 -32.18 1.87 -1.52
CA ASP A 244 -32.72 2.14 -0.21
C ASP A 244 -31.57 2.22 0.82
N ASN A 245 -31.36 3.39 1.41
CA ASN A 245 -30.27 3.62 2.36
C ASN A 245 -30.45 2.84 3.68
N ASP A 246 -31.64 2.25 3.92
CA ASP A 246 -31.89 1.41 5.09
C ASP A 246 -31.50 -0.06 4.84
N LEU A 247 -31.04 -0.41 3.63
CA LEU A 247 -30.66 -1.77 3.25
C LEU A 247 -29.15 -1.94 3.04
N PRO A 248 -28.62 -3.15 3.28
CA PRO A 248 -27.24 -3.50 2.95
C PRO A 248 -26.91 -3.29 1.46
N ILE A 249 -25.67 -2.90 1.18
CA ILE A 249 -25.15 -2.61 -0.18
C ILE A 249 -25.41 -3.78 -1.14
N ASN A 250 -25.07 -5.01 -0.73
CA ASN A 250 -25.26 -6.21 -1.54
C ASN A 250 -26.75 -6.42 -1.90
N THR A 251 -27.66 -6.20 -0.95
CA THR A 251 -29.11 -6.35 -1.17
C THR A 251 -29.61 -5.33 -2.18
N ASN A 252 -29.17 -4.08 -2.07
CA ASN A 252 -29.51 -3.05 -3.05
C ASN A 252 -28.97 -3.38 -4.45
N LEU A 253 -27.74 -3.89 -4.56
CA LEU A 253 -27.16 -4.29 -5.84
C LEU A 253 -27.94 -5.43 -6.49
N GLU A 254 -28.33 -6.45 -5.74
CA GLU A 254 -29.18 -7.53 -6.24
C GLU A 254 -30.53 -7.02 -6.76
N ARG A 255 -31.15 -6.08 -6.03
CA ARG A 255 -32.40 -5.43 -6.46
C ARG A 255 -32.21 -4.62 -7.73
N LEU A 256 -31.16 -3.82 -7.83
CA LEU A 256 -30.85 -2.97 -8.99
C LEU A 256 -30.55 -3.79 -10.24
N LEU A 257 -29.73 -4.84 -10.09
CA LEU A 257 -29.26 -5.67 -11.20
C LEU A 257 -30.23 -6.80 -11.55
N GLU A 258 -31.17 -7.13 -10.65
CA GLU A 258 -32.10 -8.27 -10.74
C GLU A 258 -31.35 -9.59 -10.92
N ILE A 259 -30.30 -9.76 -10.14
CA ILE A 259 -29.49 -10.98 -10.08
C ILE A 259 -29.30 -11.35 -8.62
N SER A 260 -28.96 -12.61 -8.38
CA SER A 260 -28.30 -12.99 -7.12
C SER A 260 -26.81 -12.80 -7.28
N LEU A 261 -26.16 -12.12 -6.33
CA LEU A 261 -24.72 -11.92 -6.38
C LEU A 261 -24.00 -13.26 -6.18
N PRO A 262 -22.98 -13.58 -6.98
CA PRO A 262 -22.18 -14.78 -6.78
C PRO A 262 -21.54 -14.79 -5.38
N LEU A 263 -21.52 -15.96 -4.73
CA LEU A 263 -20.76 -16.18 -3.50
C LEU A 263 -19.53 -17.05 -3.80
N LYS A 264 -18.44 -16.82 -3.07
CA LYS A 264 -17.21 -17.62 -3.22
C LYS A 264 -17.46 -19.11 -2.97
N GLN A 265 -18.22 -19.44 -1.92
CA GLN A 265 -18.47 -20.82 -1.47
C GLN A 265 -19.38 -21.64 -2.40
N THR A 266 -20.21 -20.99 -3.23
CA THR A 266 -21.11 -21.69 -4.16
C THR A 266 -20.39 -22.27 -5.39
N LEU A 267 -19.09 -22.01 -5.56
CA LEU A 267 -18.30 -22.42 -6.72
C LEU A 267 -17.44 -23.67 -6.48
N ASP A 268 -17.08 -23.98 -5.23
CA ASP A 268 -16.31 -25.18 -4.86
C ASP A 268 -17.06 -26.49 -5.17
N MET A 269 -18.37 -26.42 -5.47
CA MET A 269 -19.20 -27.58 -5.76
C MET A 269 -19.48 -27.85 -7.26
N GLY A 270 -18.86 -27.16 -8.23
CA GLY A 270 -18.87 -27.70 -9.59
C GLY A 270 -18.69 -26.82 -10.83
N THR A 271 -17.82 -25.81 -10.85
CA THR A 271 -17.51 -25.15 -12.14
C THR A 271 -16.07 -24.62 -12.22
N GLU A 272 -15.26 -25.22 -13.09
CA GLU A 272 -13.97 -24.72 -13.61
C GLU A 272 -14.10 -23.37 -14.37
N ASN A 273 -15.31 -22.82 -14.51
CA ASN A 273 -15.63 -21.70 -15.40
C ASN A 273 -15.48 -20.29 -14.79
N TYR A 274 -15.04 -20.18 -13.53
CA TYR A 274 -14.96 -18.89 -12.83
C TYR A 274 -13.55 -18.48 -12.39
N GLU A 275 -12.55 -19.35 -12.54
CA GLU A 275 -11.13 -18.98 -12.36
C GLU A 275 -10.67 -18.17 -13.57
N VAL A 276 -10.84 -16.84 -13.48
CA VAL A 276 -10.37 -15.91 -14.50
C VAL A 276 -8.87 -15.72 -14.32
N THR A 277 -8.06 -16.45 -15.08
CA THR A 277 -6.60 -16.25 -15.14
C THR A 277 -6.22 -15.25 -16.22
N CYS A 278 -5.09 -14.57 -16.03
CA CYS A 278 -4.55 -13.71 -17.08
C CYS A 278 -4.00 -14.54 -18.23
N CYS A 279 -4.38 -14.26 -19.48
CA CYS A 279 -3.87 -15.01 -20.63
C CYS A 279 -2.38 -14.79 -20.97
N ILE A 280 -1.69 -13.89 -20.28
CA ILE A 280 -0.26 -13.64 -20.49
C ILE A 280 0.57 -14.37 -19.44
N CYS A 281 0.29 -14.14 -18.14
CA CYS A 281 1.06 -14.77 -17.06
C CYS A 281 0.44 -16.06 -16.53
N TYR A 282 -0.78 -16.40 -16.93
CA TYR A 282 -1.55 -17.57 -16.46
C TYR A 282 -1.77 -17.61 -14.95
N SER A 283 -1.56 -16.49 -14.26
CA SER A 283 -1.86 -16.32 -12.83
C SER A 283 -3.24 -15.72 -12.63
N GLU A 284 -3.91 -16.15 -11.56
CA GLU A 284 -5.15 -15.53 -11.05
C GLU A 284 -4.88 -14.17 -10.42
N ARG A 285 -3.72 -14.02 -9.78
CA ARG A 285 -3.29 -12.77 -9.14
C ARG A 285 -1.89 -12.39 -9.56
N LEU A 286 -1.69 -11.10 -9.77
CA LEU A 286 -0.37 -10.48 -9.92
C LEU A 286 -0.30 -9.29 -8.97
N ASN A 287 0.62 -9.32 -8.00
CA ASN A 287 0.75 -8.29 -6.96
C ASN A 287 -0.56 -8.02 -6.18
N GLY A 288 -1.38 -9.05 -5.97
CA GLY A 288 -2.67 -8.94 -5.29
C GLY A 288 -3.85 -8.55 -6.18
N GLU A 289 -3.62 -8.05 -7.39
CA GLU A 289 -4.68 -7.69 -8.35
C GLU A 289 -5.11 -8.90 -9.18
N VAL A 290 -6.39 -8.98 -9.56
CA VAL A 290 -6.88 -9.99 -10.53
C VAL A 290 -6.99 -9.38 -11.94
N PRO A 291 -7.11 -10.19 -13.02
CA PRO A 291 -7.30 -9.67 -14.36
C PRO A 291 -8.46 -8.68 -14.44
N SER A 292 -8.18 -7.50 -14.99
CA SER A 292 -9.11 -6.36 -14.97
C SER A 292 -9.39 -5.81 -16.37
N ARG A 293 -8.66 -6.25 -17.39
CA ARG A 293 -8.92 -5.89 -18.78
C ARG A 293 -9.34 -7.12 -19.58
N THR A 294 -10.56 -7.11 -20.08
CA THR A 294 -11.08 -8.14 -20.98
C THR A 294 -11.01 -7.65 -22.43
N CYS A 295 -10.77 -8.55 -23.38
CA CYS A 295 -10.84 -8.24 -24.80
C CYS A 295 -12.27 -7.83 -25.21
N ASP A 296 -12.41 -6.75 -25.98
CA ASP A 296 -13.71 -6.24 -26.41
C ASP A 296 -14.34 -7.09 -27.54
N ASN A 297 -13.55 -7.97 -28.19
CA ASN A 297 -14.07 -8.90 -29.17
C ASN A 297 -15.01 -9.93 -28.50
N PRO A 298 -16.31 -9.97 -28.88
CA PRO A 298 -17.29 -10.88 -28.25
C PRO A 298 -16.94 -12.36 -28.38
N ASN A 299 -16.15 -12.73 -29.40
CA ASN A 299 -15.72 -14.12 -29.63
C ASN A 299 -14.43 -14.49 -28.87
N CYS A 300 -13.79 -13.53 -28.20
CA CYS A 300 -12.53 -13.75 -27.47
C CYS A 300 -12.78 -13.85 -25.96
N GLY A 301 -13.29 -12.78 -25.34
CA GLY A 301 -13.60 -12.76 -23.90
C GLY A 301 -12.42 -12.97 -22.95
N GLN A 302 -11.18 -13.00 -23.45
CA GLN A 302 -9.99 -13.26 -22.63
C GLN A 302 -9.62 -12.08 -21.74
N SER A 303 -9.12 -12.39 -20.55
CA SER A 303 -8.84 -11.42 -19.49
C SER A 303 -7.34 -11.28 -19.23
N PHE A 304 -6.93 -10.06 -18.87
CA PHE A 304 -5.55 -9.68 -18.69
C PHE A 304 -5.38 -8.81 -17.44
N HIS A 305 -4.29 -8.99 -16.70
CA HIS A 305 -3.81 -7.96 -15.79
C HIS A 305 -3.45 -6.71 -16.59
N ILE A 306 -3.76 -5.52 -16.06
CA ILE A 306 -3.42 -4.25 -16.71
C ILE A 306 -1.91 -4.15 -16.92
N PHE A 307 -1.12 -4.53 -15.91
CA PHE A 307 0.33 -4.60 -16.00
C PHE A 307 0.79 -5.51 -17.14
N CYS A 308 0.34 -6.77 -17.19
CA CYS A 308 0.75 -7.72 -18.23
C CYS A 308 0.42 -7.22 -19.65
N LEU A 309 -0.80 -6.71 -19.85
CA LEU A 309 -1.22 -6.21 -21.16
C LEU A 309 -0.44 -4.95 -21.55
N TYR A 310 -0.20 -4.03 -20.61
CA TYR A 310 0.58 -2.83 -20.86
C TYR A 310 2.02 -3.17 -21.28
N GLU A 311 2.67 -4.07 -20.55
CA GLU A 311 4.02 -4.57 -20.86
C GLU A 311 4.08 -5.25 -22.23
N TRP A 312 3.07 -6.07 -22.54
CA TRP A 312 2.94 -6.71 -23.85
C TRP A 312 2.82 -5.68 -24.97
N LEU A 313 1.83 -4.79 -24.89
CA LEU A 313 1.57 -3.80 -25.93
C LEU A 313 2.76 -2.86 -26.13
N ARG A 314 3.39 -2.36 -25.05
CA ARG A 314 4.53 -1.45 -25.20
C ARG A 314 5.77 -2.10 -25.82
N SER A 315 5.91 -3.44 -25.72
CA SER A 315 7.01 -4.18 -26.36
C SER A 315 6.88 -4.26 -27.89
N LEU A 316 5.64 -4.13 -28.41
CA LEU A 316 5.33 -4.21 -29.84
C LEU A 316 5.46 -2.83 -30.51
N ILE A 317 6.69 -2.33 -30.62
CA ILE A 317 7.01 -0.98 -31.10
C ILE A 317 6.44 -0.68 -32.50
N GLN A 318 6.21 -1.70 -33.33
CA GLN A 318 5.76 -1.55 -34.72
C GLN A 318 4.25 -1.41 -34.89
N THR A 319 3.44 -1.97 -33.99
CA THR A 319 1.97 -1.98 -34.09
C THR A 319 1.30 -1.13 -33.02
N THR A 320 2.04 -0.72 -32.00
CA THR A 320 1.50 0.02 -30.87
C THR A 320 1.33 1.50 -31.15
N ARG A 321 0.11 1.99 -30.89
CA ARG A 321 -0.23 3.41 -30.95
C ARG A 321 -0.45 3.94 -29.54
N LYS A 322 0.04 5.14 -29.25
CA LYS A 322 -0.20 5.83 -27.97
C LYS A 322 -1.05 7.08 -28.23
N GLN A 323 -2.11 7.26 -27.45
CA GLN A 323 -2.93 8.47 -27.46
C GLN A 323 -3.22 8.88 -26.02
N GLY A 324 -2.68 10.03 -25.60
CA GLY A 324 -2.68 10.43 -24.19
C GLY A 324 -2.05 9.35 -23.31
N ASN A 325 -2.75 8.99 -22.23
CA ASN A 325 -2.35 7.92 -21.31
C ASN A 325 -2.88 6.54 -21.72
N LYS A 326 -3.25 6.30 -22.99
CA LYS A 326 -3.77 5.00 -23.42
C LYS A 326 -2.88 4.39 -24.50
N VAL A 327 -2.62 3.09 -24.36
CA VAL A 327 -1.87 2.27 -25.32
C VAL A 327 -2.85 1.39 -26.08
N PHE A 328 -2.70 1.34 -27.39
CA PHE A 328 -3.53 0.56 -28.31
C PHE A 328 -2.64 -0.42 -29.07
N GLY A 329 -3.17 -1.61 -29.33
CA GLY A 329 -2.56 -2.61 -30.20
C GLY A 329 -3.53 -3.77 -30.41
N GLU A 330 -2.99 -4.97 -30.53
CA GLU A 330 -3.75 -6.17 -30.84
C GLU A 330 -3.80 -7.10 -29.61
N CYS A 331 -4.94 -7.75 -29.43
CA CYS A 331 -5.14 -8.72 -28.36
C CYS A 331 -4.16 -9.89 -28.53
N PRO A 332 -3.38 -10.27 -27.49
CA PRO A 332 -2.44 -11.38 -27.57
C PRO A 332 -3.05 -12.74 -27.93
N TYR A 333 -4.38 -12.87 -27.81
CA TYR A 333 -5.10 -14.12 -28.04
C TYR A 333 -5.82 -14.17 -29.39
N CYS A 334 -6.50 -13.09 -29.80
CA CYS A 334 -7.36 -13.08 -31.00
C CYS A 334 -6.97 -12.04 -32.05
N GLU A 335 -5.88 -11.29 -31.82
CA GLU A 335 -5.34 -10.27 -32.73
C GLU A 335 -6.29 -9.10 -33.02
N GLN A 336 -7.48 -9.06 -32.42
CA GLN A 336 -8.40 -7.94 -32.56
C GLN A 336 -7.94 -6.71 -31.74
N PRO A 337 -8.34 -5.49 -32.13
CA PRO A 337 -7.96 -4.28 -31.42
C PRO A 337 -8.26 -4.32 -29.92
N ILE A 338 -7.26 -3.98 -29.11
CA ILE A 338 -7.38 -3.84 -27.65
C ILE A 338 -6.61 -2.60 -27.19
N SER A 339 -6.97 -2.09 -26.02
CA SER A 339 -6.26 -0.98 -25.40
C SER A 339 -6.30 -1.05 -23.88
N CYS A 340 -5.30 -0.46 -23.23
CA CYS A 340 -5.25 -0.30 -21.79
C CYS A 340 -4.54 1.00 -21.41
N ASN A 341 -4.79 1.45 -20.17
CA ASN A 341 -4.00 2.53 -19.57
C ASN A 341 -2.75 1.93 -18.92
N PRO A 342 -1.67 2.72 -18.70
CA PRO A 342 -0.60 2.35 -17.80
C PRO A 342 -1.15 1.92 -16.44
N PRO A 343 -0.51 0.94 -15.77
CA PRO A 343 -0.82 0.64 -14.38
C PRO A 343 -0.62 1.91 -13.53
N ALA A 344 -1.40 2.05 -12.45
CA ALA A 344 -1.19 3.11 -11.48
C ALA A 344 0.21 2.97 -10.85
N SER A 345 0.89 4.10 -10.64
CA SER A 345 2.27 4.16 -10.11
C SER A 345 2.35 3.76 -8.65
#